data_AF-A0A8T1W2B3-F1
#
_entry.id   AF-A0A8T1W2B3-F1
#
_cell.length_a   1.000
_cell.length_b   1.000
_cell.length_c   1.000
_cell.angle_alpha   90.00
_cell.angle_beta   90.00
_cell.angle_gamma   90.00
#
_symmetry.space_group_name_H-M   'P 1'
#
loop_
_entity.id
_entity.type
_entity.pdbx_description
1 polymer ?
#
loop_
_entity_poly.entity_id
_entity_poly.type
_entity_poly.pdbx_seq_one_letter_code
_entity_poly.pdbx_strand_id
1 'polypeptide(L)'
;MLALAVAASNPQQQPERALEAEADMWSFGSTACECKSTPRPCLFIHGENNEQEETELQTTPVKFGDMKDHAPCCSTIKYASLDTKTVRWTDESLQETVCKHALSMSPSSETAKGVIKDTIVVTHSMGALIVAGAVANDKCSIDNSTTWVSMSAPMNGTMASNYVQDICTDDDTQAFRKILTLLGQCPVGAGMKSIAYMGGKYSTMVLNEAYVAAQEVYRTHVSAAMCSNDDIGIVSSDQAGYLLLGSKIEHGTNEHDGVVTFESCRGGLPASQFSDSFEDRFYVSKCNHGDTAFLHGDSYFRETIKPVNWFECLL
;
A
#
# COMPACT_ATOMS: atom_id res chain seq x y z
N MET A 1 6.24 58.78 -67.30
CA MET A 1 7.41 57.90 -67.15
C MET A 1 7.05 56.78 -66.20
N LEU A 2 7.31 55.54 -66.64
CA LEU A 2 7.42 54.24 -65.96
C LEU A 2 6.55 53.91 -64.74
N ALA A 3 5.79 52.82 -64.90
CA ALA A 3 5.36 51.93 -63.84
C ALA A 3 6.53 51.12 -63.29
N LEU A 4 6.46 50.67 -62.03
CA LEU A 4 7.09 49.43 -61.56
C LEU A 4 6.44 48.97 -60.24
N ALA A 5 5.88 47.76 -60.29
CA ALA A 5 5.56 46.92 -59.16
C ALA A 5 6.86 46.30 -58.58
N VAL A 6 6.77 45.70 -57.39
CA VAL A 6 7.15 44.28 -57.09
C VAL A 6 7.65 44.09 -55.65
N ALA A 7 7.08 43.04 -55.04
CA ALA A 7 7.58 42.06 -54.06
C ALA A 7 7.88 42.43 -52.59
N ALA A 8 7.14 41.70 -51.75
CA ALA A 8 7.59 41.22 -50.46
C ALA A 8 8.82 40.30 -50.59
N SER A 9 9.77 40.43 -49.66
CA SER A 9 10.90 39.51 -49.52
C SER A 9 10.96 38.94 -48.10
N ASN A 10 11.35 37.66 -48.05
CA ASN A 10 11.36 36.72 -46.93
C ASN A 10 12.12 37.18 -45.68
N PRO A 11 11.75 36.67 -44.48
CA PRO A 11 12.61 36.71 -43.31
C PRO A 11 13.80 35.76 -43.47
N GLN A 12 15.00 36.25 -43.16
CA GLN A 12 16.24 35.45 -43.08
C GLN A 12 16.12 34.39 -41.98
N GLN A 13 16.42 33.14 -42.36
CA GLN A 13 16.61 32.00 -41.46
C GLN A 13 17.75 32.28 -40.47
N GLN A 14 17.47 32.11 -39.18
CA GLN A 14 18.51 31.95 -38.16
C GLN A 14 19.07 30.52 -38.22
N PRO A 15 20.36 30.31 -37.93
CA PRO A 15 20.93 28.97 -37.92
C PRO A 15 20.38 28.18 -36.73
N GLU A 16 19.68 27.08 -37.02
CA GLU A 16 19.33 26.06 -36.04
C GLU A 16 20.62 25.52 -35.42
N ARG A 17 20.80 25.81 -34.13
CA ARG A 17 21.85 25.24 -33.32
C ARG A 17 21.47 23.79 -33.08
N ALA A 18 22.07 22.88 -33.85
CA ALA A 18 21.95 21.44 -33.66
C ALA A 18 22.41 21.09 -32.23
N LEU A 19 21.45 20.73 -31.37
CA LEU A 19 21.71 20.04 -30.11
C LEU A 19 21.64 18.54 -30.41
N GLU A 20 22.74 18.00 -30.94
CA GLU A 20 22.97 16.56 -30.94
C GLU A 20 23.50 16.13 -29.56
N ALA A 21 22.87 15.09 -29.03
CA ALA A 21 23.33 14.15 -28.01
C ALA A 21 23.62 14.68 -26.58
N GLU A 22 22.56 14.98 -25.83
CA GLU A 22 22.53 14.94 -24.35
C GLU A 22 21.67 13.76 -23.83
N ALA A 23 21.28 12.82 -24.72
CA ALA A 23 20.43 11.69 -24.35
C ALA A 23 21.19 10.56 -23.62
N ASP A 24 22.53 10.57 -23.62
CA ASP A 24 23.34 9.50 -23.02
C ASP A 24 23.93 9.83 -21.64
N MET A 25 23.76 11.06 -21.13
CA MET A 25 24.32 11.45 -19.82
C MET A 25 23.39 11.18 -18.62
N TRP A 26 22.17 10.73 -18.89
CA TRP A 26 21.14 10.42 -17.88
C TRP A 26 20.65 8.97 -17.95
N SER A 27 21.45 8.07 -18.53
CA SER A 27 21.21 6.64 -18.37
C SER A 27 21.70 6.20 -16.99
N PHE A 28 20.86 6.44 -15.97
CA PHE A 28 21.00 5.77 -14.69
C PHE A 28 20.60 4.31 -14.88
N GLY A 29 21.53 3.51 -15.39
CA GLY A 29 21.38 2.07 -15.49
C GLY A 29 21.36 1.45 -14.09
N SER A 30 20.17 1.30 -13.50
CA SER A 30 19.90 0.06 -12.79
C SER A 30 19.70 -1.02 -13.87
N THR A 31 20.49 -2.08 -13.84
CA THR A 31 20.09 -3.31 -14.50
C THR A 31 18.71 -3.67 -13.95
N ALA A 32 17.69 -3.72 -14.81
CA ALA A 32 16.34 -4.12 -14.43
C ALA A 32 16.40 -5.42 -13.61
N CYS A 33 15.67 -5.46 -12.50
CA CYS A 33 15.72 -6.62 -11.64
C CYS A 33 15.03 -7.81 -12.34
N GLU A 34 15.71 -8.95 -12.36
CA GLU A 34 15.13 -10.20 -12.87
C GLU A 34 14.51 -10.98 -11.72
N CYS A 35 13.44 -11.72 -12.02
CA CYS A 35 12.84 -12.61 -11.03
C CYS A 35 13.80 -13.73 -10.63
N LYS A 36 14.05 -13.87 -9.33
CA LYS A 36 14.92 -14.89 -8.71
C LYS A 36 14.15 -16.15 -8.29
N SER A 37 12.84 -16.21 -8.56
CA SER A 37 11.95 -17.33 -8.25
C SER A 37 11.10 -17.73 -9.46
N THR A 38 10.27 -18.76 -9.31
CA THR A 38 9.31 -19.13 -10.36
C THR A 38 8.23 -18.05 -10.44
N PRO A 39 8.00 -17.44 -11.63
CA PRO A 39 6.93 -16.46 -11.81
C PRO A 39 5.56 -17.06 -11.49
N ARG A 40 4.76 -16.32 -10.72
CA ARG A 40 3.46 -16.76 -10.19
C ARG A 40 2.42 -15.67 -10.33
N PRO A 41 1.12 -15.98 -10.34
CA PRO A 41 0.08 -14.98 -10.28
C PRO A 41 0.20 -14.13 -9.01
N CYS A 42 0.09 -12.82 -9.15
CA CYS A 42 0.12 -11.86 -8.06
C CYS A 42 -1.26 -11.28 -7.77
N LEU A 43 -1.67 -11.33 -6.51
CA LEU A 43 -2.91 -10.75 -6.03
C LEU A 43 -2.62 -9.59 -5.08
N PHE A 44 -2.98 -8.39 -5.49
CA PHE A 44 -2.83 -7.16 -4.73
C PHE A 44 -4.13 -6.86 -3.96
N ILE A 45 -4.00 -6.67 -2.65
CA ILE A 45 -5.12 -6.48 -1.71
C ILE A 45 -4.88 -5.16 -0.98
N HIS A 46 -5.76 -4.19 -1.23
CA HIS A 46 -5.61 -2.83 -0.74
C HIS A 46 -6.04 -2.67 0.73
N GLY A 47 -5.72 -1.50 1.28
CA GLY A 47 -6.09 -1.09 2.63
C GLY A 47 -7.49 -0.53 2.78
N GLU A 48 -7.66 0.32 3.79
CA GLU A 48 -8.91 1.01 4.12
C GLU A 48 -9.35 1.98 3.01
N ASN A 49 -10.60 2.45 3.09
CA ASN A 49 -11.18 3.53 2.27
C ASN A 49 -11.61 3.13 0.84
N ASN A 50 -12.13 1.93 0.65
CA ASN A 50 -12.89 1.56 -0.55
C ASN A 50 -14.31 1.12 -0.17
N GLU A 51 -15.33 1.69 -0.80
CA GLU A 51 -16.74 1.28 -0.64
C GLU A 51 -17.30 0.54 -1.86
N GLN A 52 -16.54 0.51 -2.95
CA GLN A 52 -16.94 -0.11 -4.21
C GLN A 52 -16.29 -1.48 -4.32
N GLU A 53 -16.93 -2.48 -3.72
CA GLU A 53 -16.54 -3.87 -3.90
C GLU A 53 -16.85 -4.33 -5.33
N GLU A 54 -15.90 -5.02 -5.95
CA GLU A 54 -16.08 -5.66 -7.25
C GLU A 54 -16.06 -7.18 -7.06
N THR A 55 -17.01 -7.88 -7.70
CA THR A 55 -17.09 -9.35 -7.60
C THR A 55 -15.94 -10.06 -8.31
N GLU A 56 -15.42 -9.43 -9.37
CA GLU A 56 -14.33 -9.97 -10.19
C GLU A 56 -13.00 -9.29 -9.85
N LEU A 57 -11.91 -10.01 -10.09
CA LEU A 57 -10.57 -9.47 -9.93
C LEU A 57 -10.22 -8.47 -11.03
N GLN A 58 -9.79 -7.28 -10.61
CA GLN A 58 -9.48 -6.17 -11.51
C GLN A 58 -8.08 -6.32 -12.10
N THR A 59 -7.86 -5.69 -13.25
CA THR A 59 -6.54 -5.64 -13.92
C THR A 59 -5.86 -4.28 -13.84
N THR A 60 -6.58 -3.27 -13.37
CA THR A 60 -6.09 -1.90 -13.20
C THR A 60 -6.08 -1.55 -11.71
N PRO A 61 -4.99 -0.96 -11.20
CA PRO A 61 -4.95 -0.55 -9.81
C PRO A 61 -5.81 0.69 -9.58
N VAL A 62 -6.52 0.71 -8.45
CA VAL A 62 -7.22 1.91 -7.93
C VAL A 62 -6.54 2.46 -6.68
N LYS A 63 -5.96 1.56 -5.87
CA LYS A 63 -5.35 1.87 -4.56
C LYS A 63 -3.85 1.57 -4.49
N PHE A 64 -3.25 1.25 -5.63
CA PHE A 64 -1.84 0.95 -5.79
C PHE A 64 -1.28 1.77 -6.95
N GLY A 65 0.04 1.95 -7.00
CA GLY A 65 0.73 2.32 -8.22
C GLY A 65 0.65 1.21 -9.28
N ASP A 66 0.89 1.57 -10.53
CA ASP A 66 0.96 0.58 -11.62
C ASP A 66 2.28 -0.20 -11.57
N MET A 67 2.18 -1.50 -11.28
CA MET A 67 3.32 -2.41 -11.15
C MET A 67 3.53 -3.31 -12.37
N LYS A 68 2.79 -3.09 -13.47
CA LYS A 68 2.83 -3.98 -14.64
C LYS A 68 4.23 -4.21 -15.20
N ASP A 69 5.05 -3.17 -15.21
CA ASP A 69 6.42 -3.21 -15.74
C ASP A 69 7.49 -3.32 -14.63
N HIS A 70 7.07 -3.47 -13.36
CA HIS A 70 7.92 -3.46 -12.17
C HIS A 70 7.74 -4.69 -11.28
N ALA A 71 7.24 -5.79 -11.85
CA ALA A 71 6.89 -6.98 -11.12
C ALA A 71 7.35 -8.25 -11.87
N PRO A 72 8.65 -8.46 -12.05
CA PRO A 72 9.19 -9.53 -12.90
C PRO A 72 8.79 -10.94 -12.43
N CYS A 73 8.48 -11.12 -11.15
CA CYS A 73 7.98 -12.38 -10.60
C CYS A 73 6.48 -12.59 -10.73
N CYS A 74 5.73 -11.61 -11.23
CA CYS A 74 4.30 -11.72 -11.43
C CYS A 74 4.01 -12.19 -12.86
N SER A 75 3.56 -13.44 -13.02
CA SER A 75 3.10 -13.94 -14.33
C SER A 75 1.78 -13.30 -14.77
N THR A 76 0.98 -12.86 -13.81
CA THR A 76 -0.18 -11.99 -14.00
C THR A 76 -0.38 -11.14 -12.75
N ILE A 77 -0.97 -9.96 -12.91
CA ILE A 77 -1.29 -9.05 -11.81
C ILE A 77 -2.79 -8.86 -11.77
N LYS A 78 -3.36 -9.08 -10.58
CA LYS A 78 -4.77 -8.86 -10.28
C LYS A 78 -4.91 -8.05 -8.98
N TYR A 79 -5.97 -7.27 -8.92
CA TYR A 79 -6.32 -6.45 -7.76
C TYR A 79 -7.68 -6.87 -7.23
N ALA A 80 -7.77 -7.12 -5.93
CA ALA A 80 -9.05 -7.29 -5.25
C ALA A 80 -9.59 -5.91 -4.88
N SER A 81 -10.80 -5.57 -5.34
CA SER A 81 -11.54 -4.39 -4.90
C SER A 81 -12.54 -4.81 -3.84
N LEU A 82 -12.23 -4.53 -2.57
CA LEU A 82 -12.99 -5.00 -1.41
C LEU A 82 -13.70 -3.83 -0.71
N ASP A 83 -14.89 -4.03 -0.15
CA ASP A 83 -15.44 -3.02 0.75
C ASP A 83 -14.66 -3.02 2.07
N THR A 84 -13.88 -1.96 2.24
CA THR A 84 -12.96 -1.74 3.35
C THR A 84 -13.25 -0.43 4.07
N LYS A 85 -14.31 0.28 3.66
CA LYS A 85 -14.77 1.49 4.31
C LYS A 85 -15.94 1.17 5.23
N THR A 86 -16.87 0.34 4.76
CA THR A 86 -18.11 0.01 5.49
C THR A 86 -18.06 -1.34 6.20
N VAL A 87 -17.11 -2.20 5.83
CA VAL A 87 -16.91 -3.53 6.43
C VAL A 87 -15.62 -3.59 7.24
N ARG A 88 -15.64 -4.34 8.35
CA ARG A 88 -14.49 -4.51 9.26
C ARG A 88 -13.55 -5.57 8.72
N TRP A 89 -12.25 -5.47 8.97
CA TRP A 89 -11.31 -6.54 8.61
C TRP A 89 -11.57 -7.87 9.32
N THR A 90 -12.28 -7.83 10.44
CA THR A 90 -12.73 -9.00 11.22
C THR A 90 -14.06 -9.59 10.71
N ASP A 91 -14.66 -9.01 9.67
CA ASP A 91 -15.94 -9.49 9.14
C ASP A 91 -15.75 -10.82 8.40
N GLU A 92 -16.60 -11.79 8.72
CA GLU A 92 -16.53 -13.14 8.17
C GLU A 92 -16.70 -13.17 6.65
N SER A 93 -17.61 -12.36 6.10
CA SER A 93 -17.88 -12.35 4.65
C SER A 93 -16.71 -11.73 3.90
N LEU A 94 -16.12 -10.65 4.44
CA LEU A 94 -14.94 -10.02 3.85
C LEU A 94 -13.74 -10.98 3.82
N GLN A 95 -13.55 -11.75 4.90
CA GLN A 95 -12.50 -12.76 4.99
C GLN A 95 -12.73 -13.93 4.02
N GLU A 96 -13.98 -14.36 3.84
CA GLU A 96 -14.33 -15.37 2.83
C GLU A 96 -14.08 -14.86 1.41
N THR A 97 -14.43 -13.60 1.13
CA THR A 97 -14.18 -12.98 -0.17
C THR A 97 -12.69 -12.90 -0.49
N VAL A 98 -11.84 -12.47 0.46
CA VAL A 98 -10.38 -12.41 0.20
C VAL A 98 -9.80 -13.81 -0.05
N CYS A 99 -10.25 -14.82 0.69
CA CYS A 99 -9.82 -16.20 0.50
C CYS A 99 -10.27 -16.74 -0.85
N LYS A 100 -11.52 -16.48 -1.26
CA LYS A 100 -12.05 -16.88 -2.58
C LYS A 100 -11.21 -16.29 -3.71
N HIS A 101 -10.85 -15.01 -3.61
CA HIS A 101 -9.98 -14.36 -4.59
C HIS A 101 -8.58 -14.96 -4.61
N ALA A 102 -7.96 -15.19 -3.45
CA ALA A 102 -6.63 -15.81 -3.38
C ALA A 102 -6.62 -17.24 -3.95
N LEU A 103 -7.65 -18.04 -3.65
CA LEU A 103 -7.80 -19.39 -4.17
C LEU A 103 -8.01 -19.43 -5.68
N SER A 104 -8.63 -18.40 -6.29
CA SER A 104 -8.88 -18.37 -7.73
C SER A 104 -7.66 -17.96 -8.57
N MET A 105 -6.60 -17.46 -7.95
CA MET A 105 -5.40 -16.97 -8.66
C MET A 105 -4.61 -18.07 -9.36
N SER A 106 -4.52 -19.25 -8.75
CA SER A 106 -3.75 -20.37 -9.26
C SER A 106 -4.63 -21.63 -9.43
N PRO A 107 -4.53 -22.33 -10.58
CA PRO A 107 -5.19 -23.62 -10.75
C PRO A 107 -4.62 -24.73 -9.86
N SER A 108 -3.46 -24.52 -9.23
CA SER A 108 -2.87 -25.47 -8.27
C SER A 108 -3.46 -25.33 -6.86
N SER A 109 -4.17 -24.23 -6.57
CA SER A 109 -4.86 -24.05 -5.30
C SER A 109 -5.88 -25.16 -5.05
N GLU A 110 -5.95 -25.65 -3.81
CA GLU A 110 -6.91 -26.69 -3.44
C GLU A 110 -8.20 -26.04 -2.93
N THR A 111 -9.03 -25.51 -3.82
CA THR A 111 -10.24 -24.74 -3.48
C THR A 111 -11.16 -25.49 -2.51
N ALA A 112 -11.33 -26.80 -2.68
CA ALA A 112 -12.17 -27.62 -1.80
C ALA A 112 -11.64 -27.75 -0.36
N LYS A 113 -10.33 -27.52 -0.15
CA LYS A 113 -9.68 -27.54 1.16
C LYS A 113 -9.31 -26.14 1.66
N GLY A 114 -9.59 -25.10 0.87
CA GLY A 114 -9.21 -23.72 1.20
C GLY A 114 -7.70 -23.49 1.25
N VAL A 115 -6.88 -24.21 0.49
CA VAL A 115 -5.40 -24.05 0.51
C VAL A 115 -4.94 -23.22 -0.69
N ILE A 116 -4.37 -22.05 -0.45
CA ILE A 116 -3.81 -21.13 -1.47
C ILE A 116 -2.41 -21.61 -1.87
N LYS A 117 -2.20 -21.87 -3.17
CA LYS A 117 -0.94 -22.37 -3.72
C LYS A 117 -0.40 -21.49 -4.85
N ASP A 118 0.91 -21.56 -5.06
CA ASP A 118 1.64 -20.94 -6.18
C ASP A 118 1.21 -19.49 -6.48
N THR A 119 0.94 -18.69 -5.45
CA THR A 119 0.46 -17.31 -5.59
C THR A 119 1.39 -16.35 -4.84
N ILE A 120 1.58 -15.14 -5.34
CA ILE A 120 2.22 -14.05 -4.59
C ILE A 120 1.09 -13.14 -4.09
N VAL A 121 0.85 -13.15 -2.79
CA VAL A 121 -0.15 -12.31 -2.15
C VAL A 121 0.53 -11.03 -1.70
N VAL A 122 0.08 -9.89 -2.23
CA VAL A 122 0.64 -8.56 -1.96
C VAL A 122 -0.40 -7.76 -1.19
N THR A 123 -0.07 -7.33 0.02
CA THR A 123 -1.01 -6.64 0.91
C THR A 123 -0.51 -5.26 1.28
N HIS A 124 -1.40 -4.28 1.29
CA HIS A 124 -1.13 -2.94 1.83
C HIS A 124 -2.08 -2.61 2.97
N SER A 125 -1.57 -1.99 4.02
CA SER A 125 -2.37 -1.43 5.10
C SER A 125 -3.37 -2.46 5.66
N MET A 126 -4.65 -2.10 5.82
CA MET A 126 -5.70 -3.01 6.33
C MET A 126 -5.84 -4.32 5.53
N GLY A 127 -5.42 -4.37 4.26
CA GLY A 127 -5.42 -5.59 3.45
C GLY A 127 -4.63 -6.73 4.10
N ALA A 128 -3.54 -6.40 4.81
CA ALA A 128 -2.74 -7.39 5.53
C ALA A 128 -3.51 -8.00 6.71
N LEU A 129 -4.28 -7.19 7.45
CA LEU A 129 -5.15 -7.68 8.52
C LEU A 129 -6.28 -8.55 8.00
N ILE A 130 -6.87 -8.21 6.84
CA ILE A 130 -7.94 -9.02 6.23
C ILE A 130 -7.41 -10.42 5.89
N VAL A 131 -6.25 -10.52 5.23
CA VAL A 131 -5.60 -11.81 4.93
C VAL A 131 -5.21 -12.56 6.21
N ALA A 132 -4.57 -11.88 7.16
CA ALA A 132 -4.15 -12.47 8.42
C ALA A 132 -5.35 -13.03 9.21
N GLY A 133 -6.42 -12.25 9.32
CA GLY A 133 -7.64 -12.62 10.01
C GLY A 133 -8.37 -13.77 9.33
N ALA A 134 -8.42 -13.78 8.00
CA ALA A 134 -9.04 -14.87 7.25
C ALA A 134 -8.33 -16.21 7.49
N VAL A 135 -6.98 -16.20 7.52
CA VAL A 135 -6.20 -17.40 7.84
C VAL A 135 -6.31 -17.78 9.31
N ALA A 136 -6.31 -16.80 10.23
CA ALA A 136 -6.47 -17.05 11.66
C ALA A 136 -7.83 -17.64 12.02
N ASN A 137 -8.86 -17.34 11.23
CA ASN A 137 -10.24 -17.83 11.38
C ASN A 137 -10.55 -19.03 10.47
N ASP A 138 -9.53 -19.73 9.97
CA ASP A 138 -9.66 -20.94 9.17
C ASP A 138 -10.50 -20.78 7.87
N LYS A 139 -10.60 -19.56 7.32
CA LYS A 139 -11.29 -19.32 6.04
C LYS A 139 -10.49 -19.82 4.86
N CYS A 140 -9.17 -19.77 4.97
CA CYS A 140 -8.23 -20.39 4.06
C CYS A 140 -6.88 -20.60 4.76
N SER A 141 -5.95 -21.29 4.11
CA SER A 141 -4.58 -21.49 4.57
C SER A 141 -3.58 -21.21 3.46
N ILE A 142 -2.34 -20.88 3.84
CA ILE A 142 -1.25 -20.52 2.95
C ILE A 142 -0.29 -21.70 2.85
N ASP A 143 -0.12 -22.26 1.64
CA ASP A 143 0.89 -23.29 1.36
C ASP A 143 2.29 -22.67 1.21
N ASN A 144 3.34 -23.48 1.39
CA ASN A 144 4.74 -23.04 1.24
C ASN A 144 5.10 -22.57 -0.18
N SER A 145 4.31 -22.94 -1.20
CA SER A 145 4.45 -22.43 -2.57
C SER A 145 3.95 -20.98 -2.75
N THR A 146 3.21 -20.45 -1.77
CA THR A 146 2.68 -19.09 -1.77
C THR A 146 3.63 -18.15 -1.03
N THR A 147 3.83 -16.95 -1.57
CA THR A 147 4.66 -15.91 -0.97
C THR A 147 3.77 -14.75 -0.54
N TRP A 148 3.91 -14.31 0.71
CA TRP A 148 3.18 -13.14 1.19
C TRP A 148 4.11 -11.94 1.38
N VAL A 149 3.85 -10.89 0.61
CA VAL A 149 4.54 -9.59 0.66
C VAL A 149 3.60 -8.57 1.30
N SER A 150 4.07 -7.88 2.34
CA SER A 150 3.23 -6.91 3.08
C SER A 150 3.85 -5.53 3.18
N MET A 151 3.01 -4.50 3.19
CA MET A 151 3.43 -3.11 3.20
C MET A 151 2.55 -2.30 4.16
N SER A 152 3.17 -1.61 5.12
CA SER A 152 2.48 -0.71 6.06
C SER A 152 1.28 -1.33 6.79
N ALA A 153 1.37 -2.60 7.15
CA ALA A 153 0.28 -3.34 7.80
C ALA A 153 0.01 -2.83 9.23
N PRO A 154 -1.21 -2.40 9.61
CA PRO A 154 -1.47 -1.98 10.99
C PRO A 154 -1.70 -3.19 11.92
N MET A 155 -0.69 -4.04 12.14
CA MET A 155 -0.85 -5.28 12.92
C MET A 155 -1.12 -5.05 14.42
N ASN A 156 -0.93 -3.83 14.93
CA ASN A 156 -1.39 -3.39 16.25
C ASN A 156 -2.50 -2.33 16.13
N GLY A 157 -3.09 -2.16 14.95
CA GLY A 157 -3.95 -1.03 14.62
C GLY A 157 -3.17 0.27 14.37
N THR A 158 -3.88 1.38 14.32
CA THR A 158 -3.33 2.71 14.05
C THR A 158 -3.92 3.77 14.98
N MET A 159 -3.07 4.69 15.43
CA MET A 159 -3.51 5.89 16.16
C MET A 159 -4.31 6.85 15.27
N ALA A 160 -4.18 6.77 13.94
CA ALA A 160 -5.02 7.54 13.01
C ALA A 160 -6.50 7.19 13.17
N SER A 161 -6.82 5.91 13.38
CA SER A 161 -8.19 5.47 13.67
C SER A 161 -8.73 6.08 14.96
N ASN A 162 -7.91 6.10 16.02
CA ASN A 162 -8.29 6.71 17.28
C ASN A 162 -8.56 8.21 17.10
N TYR A 163 -7.64 8.93 16.46
CA TYR A 163 -7.76 10.36 16.19
C TYR A 163 -9.02 10.72 15.38
N VAL A 164 -9.34 9.98 14.32
CA VAL A 164 -10.53 10.26 13.50
C VAL A 164 -11.82 9.91 14.27
N GLN A 165 -11.78 8.87 15.13
CA GLN A 165 -12.90 8.56 16.02
C GLN A 165 -13.10 9.62 17.10
N ASP A 166 -12.03 10.17 17.68
CA ASP A 166 -12.08 11.30 18.63
C ASP A 166 -12.78 12.50 17.96
N ILE A 167 -12.39 12.88 16.75
CA ILE A 167 -13.04 13.96 16.00
C ILE A 167 -14.56 13.74 15.86
N CYS A 168 -15.00 12.51 15.60
CA CYS A 168 -16.41 12.21 15.40
C CYS A 168 -17.19 11.91 16.69
N THR A 169 -16.55 11.85 17.86
CA THR A 169 -17.22 11.47 19.12
C THR A 169 -17.00 12.45 20.27
N ASP A 170 -15.89 13.16 20.30
CA ASP A 170 -15.58 14.11 21.36
C ASP A 170 -16.40 15.40 21.23
N ASP A 171 -16.68 16.04 22.36
CA ASP A 171 -17.46 17.26 22.41
C ASP A 171 -16.62 18.52 22.15
N ASP A 172 -15.31 18.46 22.40
CA ASP A 172 -14.38 19.57 22.11
C ASP A 172 -14.23 19.84 20.61
N THR A 173 -14.54 18.84 19.76
CA THR A 173 -14.54 18.95 18.30
C THR A 173 -15.94 19.17 17.73
N GLN A 174 -16.96 19.49 18.55
CA GLN A 174 -18.38 19.49 18.14
C GLN A 174 -18.67 20.32 16.88
N ALA A 175 -18.04 21.49 16.72
CA ALA A 175 -18.22 22.33 15.54
C ALA A 175 -17.71 21.65 14.26
N PHE A 176 -16.53 21.01 14.33
CA PHE A 176 -15.97 20.21 13.25
C PHE A 176 -16.81 18.95 13.00
N ARG A 177 -17.18 18.23 14.05
CA ARG A 177 -18.05 17.04 13.99
C ARG A 177 -19.33 17.33 13.21
N LYS A 178 -20.02 18.44 13.49
CA LYS A 178 -21.25 18.83 12.76
C LYS A 178 -21.01 19.01 11.26
N ILE A 179 -19.92 19.67 10.88
CA ILE A 179 -19.54 19.85 9.46
C ILE A 179 -19.25 18.49 8.82
N LEU A 180 -18.45 17.66 9.49
CA LEU A 180 -18.08 16.34 8.98
C LEU A 180 -19.28 15.39 8.88
N THR A 181 -20.25 15.49 9.78
CA THR A 181 -21.53 14.77 9.67
C THR A 181 -22.31 15.21 8.44
N LEU A 182 -22.37 16.51 8.14
CA LEU A 182 -23.02 17.02 6.92
C LEU A 182 -22.32 16.55 5.65
N LEU A 183 -20.99 16.39 5.70
CA LEU A 183 -20.17 15.87 4.59
C LEU A 183 -20.13 14.34 4.53
N GLY A 184 -20.83 13.63 5.42
CA GLY A 184 -20.84 12.16 5.47
C GLY A 184 -19.52 11.51 5.94
N GLN A 185 -18.61 12.29 6.52
CA GLN A 185 -17.33 11.81 7.07
C GLN A 185 -17.47 11.34 8.53
N CYS A 186 -18.52 11.80 9.23
CA CYS A 186 -18.93 11.26 10.53
C CYS A 186 -20.36 10.66 10.44
N PRO A 187 -20.64 9.52 11.10
CA PRO A 187 -19.71 8.72 11.90
C PRO A 187 -18.68 7.99 11.04
N VAL A 188 -17.51 7.73 11.64
CA VAL A 188 -16.43 6.96 10.99
C VAL A 188 -16.94 5.60 10.51
N GLY A 189 -16.53 5.20 9.31
CA GLY A 189 -16.85 3.91 8.71
C GLY A 189 -16.37 2.72 9.55
N ALA A 190 -16.98 1.55 9.36
CA ALA A 190 -16.63 0.38 10.17
C ALA A 190 -15.20 -0.12 9.90
N GLY A 191 -14.70 0.04 8.67
CA GLY A 191 -13.31 -0.29 8.30
C GLY A 191 -12.31 0.47 9.14
N MET A 192 -12.31 1.80 9.05
CA MET A 192 -11.47 2.66 9.89
C MET A 192 -11.65 2.40 11.39
N LYS A 193 -12.87 2.20 11.90
CA LYS A 193 -13.08 1.82 13.32
C LYS A 193 -12.43 0.51 13.70
N SER A 194 -12.40 -0.47 12.79
CA SER A 194 -11.85 -1.79 13.05
C SER A 194 -10.33 -1.83 13.11
N ILE A 195 -9.65 -0.77 12.68
CA ILE A 195 -8.19 -0.62 12.80
C ILE A 195 -7.77 0.29 13.97
N ALA A 196 -8.63 0.46 14.98
CA ALA A 196 -8.28 1.15 16.22
C ALA A 196 -7.04 0.52 16.88
N TYR A 197 -6.20 1.36 17.48
CA TYR A 197 -4.94 0.89 18.08
C TYR A 197 -5.22 -0.08 19.24
N MET A 198 -4.53 -1.22 19.24
CA MET A 198 -4.68 -2.28 20.23
C MET A 198 -4.45 -1.74 21.64
N GLY A 199 -5.39 -2.02 22.56
CA GLY A 199 -5.38 -1.48 23.92
C GLY A 199 -5.70 0.02 24.05
N GLY A 200 -5.97 0.73 22.94
CA GLY A 200 -6.37 2.14 22.94
C GLY A 200 -7.87 2.34 23.24
N LYS A 201 -8.28 3.62 23.36
CA LYS A 201 -9.64 4.09 23.73
C LYS A 201 -10.77 3.40 22.97
N TYR A 202 -10.57 3.13 21.68
CA TYR A 202 -11.59 2.58 20.78
C TYR A 202 -11.43 1.08 20.48
N SER A 203 -10.41 0.43 21.02
CA SER A 203 -10.25 -1.02 20.85
C SER A 203 -11.07 -1.79 21.89
N THR A 204 -11.59 -2.94 21.47
CA THR A 204 -12.32 -3.87 22.35
C THR A 204 -11.44 -5.08 22.66
N MET A 205 -11.80 -5.87 23.68
CA MET A 205 -11.11 -7.12 23.98
C MET A 205 -11.14 -8.08 22.79
N VAL A 206 -12.28 -8.21 22.12
CA VAL A 206 -12.44 -9.03 20.91
C VAL A 206 -11.52 -8.56 19.78
N LEU A 207 -11.41 -7.24 19.57
CA LEU A 207 -10.51 -6.70 18.56
C LEU A 207 -9.03 -6.95 18.92
N ASN A 208 -8.67 -6.81 20.20
CA ASN A 208 -7.31 -7.12 20.67
C ASN A 208 -6.97 -8.61 20.47
N GLU A 209 -7.89 -9.53 20.76
CA GLU A 209 -7.71 -10.97 20.51
C GLU A 209 -7.53 -11.26 19.02
N ALA A 210 -8.33 -10.61 18.17
CA ALA A 210 -8.20 -10.72 16.72
C ALA A 210 -6.81 -10.25 16.24
N TYR A 211 -6.28 -9.14 16.76
CA TYR A 211 -4.92 -8.70 16.43
C TYR A 211 -3.86 -9.72 16.83
N VAL A 212 -3.96 -10.31 18.04
CA VAL A 212 -3.00 -11.34 18.48
C VAL A 212 -3.00 -12.54 17.54
N ALA A 213 -4.18 -13.00 17.12
CA ALA A 213 -4.30 -14.10 16.17
C ALA A 213 -3.73 -13.73 14.78
N ALA A 214 -4.06 -12.54 14.29
CA ALA A 214 -3.54 -12.01 13.02
C ALA A 214 -2.01 -11.85 13.03
N GLN A 215 -1.42 -11.36 14.13
CA GLN A 215 0.03 -11.22 14.31
C GLN A 215 0.73 -12.58 14.28
N GLU A 216 0.14 -13.63 14.88
CA GLU A 216 0.71 -14.97 14.84
C GLU A 216 0.78 -15.51 13.41
N VAL A 217 -0.33 -15.38 12.66
CA VAL A 217 -0.38 -15.73 11.25
C VAL A 217 0.63 -14.91 10.44
N TYR A 218 0.68 -13.60 10.67
CA TYR A 218 1.58 -12.69 9.98
C TYR A 218 3.04 -13.11 10.18
N ARG A 219 3.48 -13.32 11.42
CA ARG A 219 4.86 -13.75 11.73
C ARG A 219 5.19 -15.13 11.16
N THR A 220 4.19 -16.00 11.02
CA THR A 220 4.38 -17.36 10.51
C THR A 220 4.52 -17.38 8.98
N HIS A 221 3.76 -16.56 8.27
CA HIS A 221 3.60 -16.67 6.82
C HIS A 221 4.15 -15.51 6.01
N VAL A 222 4.38 -14.33 6.60
CA VAL A 222 4.93 -13.19 5.86
C VAL A 222 6.35 -13.51 5.40
N SER A 223 6.58 -13.38 4.10
CA SER A 223 7.86 -13.71 3.46
C SER A 223 8.76 -12.48 3.32
N ALA A 224 8.13 -11.29 3.23
CA ALA A 224 8.78 -10.00 3.10
C ALA A 224 7.85 -8.89 3.59
N ALA A 225 8.39 -7.86 4.22
CA ALA A 225 7.62 -6.72 4.68
C ALA A 225 8.37 -5.40 4.48
N MET A 226 7.68 -4.41 3.92
CA MET A 226 8.11 -3.02 3.93
C MET A 226 7.34 -2.26 5.00
N CYS A 227 8.08 -1.71 5.94
CA CYS A 227 7.56 -0.80 6.97
C CYS A 227 8.27 0.54 6.85
N SER A 228 7.70 1.62 7.38
CA SER A 228 8.41 2.89 7.46
C SER A 228 8.58 3.35 8.88
N ASN A 229 9.69 4.04 9.15
CA ASN A 229 9.96 4.72 10.41
C ASN A 229 10.05 6.24 10.22
N ASP A 230 9.42 6.78 9.18
CA ASP A 230 9.37 8.20 8.83
C ASP A 230 8.27 8.42 7.78
N ASP A 231 7.75 9.65 7.68
CA ASP A 231 6.59 9.99 6.86
C ASP A 231 6.90 10.98 5.72
N ILE A 232 8.20 11.24 5.45
CA ILE A 232 8.65 12.24 4.45
C ILE A 232 8.28 11.88 3.01
N GLY A 233 8.26 10.59 2.65
CA GLY A 233 7.82 10.12 1.34
C GLY A 233 8.43 10.80 0.11
N ILE A 234 7.72 10.67 -1.01
CA ILE A 234 8.00 11.27 -2.31
C ILE A 234 7.28 12.60 -2.40
N VAL A 235 7.93 13.62 -2.97
CA VAL A 235 7.33 14.95 -3.13
C VAL A 235 6.12 14.87 -4.08
N SER A 236 4.92 14.95 -3.51
CA SER A 236 3.64 14.93 -4.23
C SER A 236 2.58 15.77 -3.50
N SER A 237 1.39 15.93 -4.10
CA SER A 237 0.25 16.56 -3.41
C SER A 237 -0.19 15.76 -2.18
N ASP A 238 -0.11 14.45 -2.26
CA ASP A 238 -0.56 13.53 -1.22
C ASP A 238 0.37 13.59 -0.01
N GLN A 239 1.68 13.79 -0.25
CA GLN A 239 2.69 14.00 0.80
C GLN A 239 2.32 15.13 1.75
N ALA A 240 1.81 16.26 1.25
CA ALA A 240 1.38 17.37 2.10
C ALA A 240 0.21 16.97 3.01
N GLY A 241 -0.71 16.13 2.51
CA GLY A 241 -1.81 15.57 3.29
C GLY A 241 -1.32 14.62 4.38
N TYR A 242 -0.40 13.71 4.05
CA TYR A 242 0.18 12.77 5.02
C TYR A 242 0.99 13.47 6.12
N LEU A 243 1.82 14.46 5.80
CA LEU A 243 2.53 15.25 6.82
C LEU A 243 1.57 16.00 7.74
N LEU A 244 0.52 16.61 7.18
CA LEU A 244 -0.49 17.29 7.97
C LEU A 244 -1.19 16.31 8.91
N LEU A 245 -1.57 15.14 8.42
CA LEU A 245 -2.24 14.11 9.21
C LEU A 245 -1.31 13.56 10.31
N GLY A 246 -0.10 13.13 9.94
CA GLY A 246 0.91 12.61 10.87
C GLY A 246 1.27 13.60 11.96
N SER A 247 1.39 14.89 11.64
CA SER A 247 1.67 15.94 12.64
C SER A 247 0.55 16.18 13.66
N LYS A 248 -0.69 15.74 13.38
CA LYS A 248 -1.85 15.91 14.26
C LYS A 248 -2.17 14.68 15.10
N ILE A 249 -1.72 13.51 14.66
CA ILE A 249 -1.95 12.26 15.37
C ILE A 249 -0.87 12.09 16.43
N GLU A 250 -1.27 11.80 17.66
CA GLU A 250 -0.33 11.39 18.69
C GLU A 250 0.04 9.92 18.51
N HIS A 251 1.03 9.65 17.65
CA HIS A 251 1.49 8.29 17.35
C HIS A 251 2.25 7.62 18.52
N GLY A 252 2.67 8.40 19.53
CA GLY A 252 3.51 7.93 20.66
C GLY A 252 4.98 7.69 20.29
N THR A 253 5.34 7.86 19.02
CA THR A 253 6.70 7.75 18.47
C THR A 253 6.79 8.61 17.21
N ASN A 254 8.00 8.95 16.76
CA ASN A 254 8.25 9.57 15.46
C ASN A 254 8.49 8.51 14.36
N GLU A 255 8.55 7.22 14.71
CA GLU A 255 8.76 6.13 13.76
C GLU A 255 7.42 5.67 13.18
N HIS A 256 6.93 6.37 12.16
CA HIS A 256 5.66 6.05 11.50
C HIS A 256 5.65 6.52 10.04
N ASP A 257 4.79 5.92 9.22
CA ASP A 257 4.55 6.33 7.83
C ASP A 257 3.51 7.47 7.68
N GLY A 258 3.10 8.08 8.80
CA GLY A 258 2.04 9.10 8.89
C GLY A 258 0.67 8.52 9.23
N VAL A 259 0.52 7.19 9.21
CA VAL A 259 -0.70 6.48 9.62
C VAL A 259 -0.35 5.35 10.58
N VAL A 260 0.60 4.49 10.22
CA VAL A 260 0.98 3.28 10.95
C VAL A 260 2.38 3.45 11.51
N THR A 261 2.55 3.09 12.79
CA THR A 261 3.87 3.10 13.42
C THR A 261 4.72 1.94 12.91
N PHE A 262 6.03 2.12 12.89
CA PHE A 262 6.98 1.05 12.55
C PHE A 262 6.76 -0.20 13.41
N GLU A 263 6.45 -0.02 14.70
CA GLU A 263 6.11 -1.12 15.60
C GLU A 263 4.86 -1.89 15.16
N SER A 264 3.77 -1.17 14.88
CA SER A 264 2.53 -1.78 14.40
C SER A 264 2.75 -2.50 13.06
N CYS A 265 3.53 -1.92 12.16
CA CYS A 265 3.88 -2.54 10.87
C CYS A 265 4.59 -3.88 10.99
N ARG A 266 5.52 -4.00 11.93
CA ARG A 266 6.29 -5.23 12.11
C ARG A 266 5.46 -6.41 12.62
N GLY A 267 4.29 -6.17 13.22
CA GLY A 267 3.43 -7.24 13.73
C GLY A 267 4.13 -8.21 14.68
N GLY A 268 5.09 -7.70 15.47
CA GLY A 268 5.89 -8.51 16.39
C GLY A 268 7.15 -9.16 15.78
N LEU A 269 7.47 -8.95 14.51
CA LEU A 269 8.79 -9.29 13.96
C LEU A 269 9.88 -8.41 14.62
N PRO A 270 11.05 -8.95 14.97
CA PRO A 270 12.13 -8.17 15.58
C PRO A 270 12.59 -7.03 14.68
N ALA A 271 12.78 -5.84 15.23
CA ALA A 271 13.31 -4.68 14.48
C ALA A 271 14.68 -4.97 13.85
N SER A 272 15.49 -5.84 14.47
CA SER A 272 16.80 -6.25 13.94
C SER A 272 16.74 -7.07 12.64
N GLN A 273 15.55 -7.52 12.22
CA GLN A 273 15.38 -8.15 10.90
C GLN A 273 15.26 -7.11 9.79
N PHE A 274 14.94 -5.86 10.12
CA PHE A 274 14.70 -4.80 9.15
C PHE A 274 15.98 -3.99 8.90
N SER A 275 16.24 -3.67 7.64
CA SER A 275 17.32 -2.78 7.23
C SER A 275 16.77 -1.64 6.37
N ASP A 276 17.54 -0.57 6.22
CA ASP A 276 17.21 0.56 5.35
C ASP A 276 17.59 0.33 3.87
N SER A 277 17.94 -0.91 3.50
CA SER A 277 18.22 -1.31 2.12
C SER A 277 16.96 -1.83 1.44
N PHE A 278 16.63 -1.29 0.27
CA PHE A 278 15.53 -1.80 -0.56
C PHE A 278 15.84 -3.18 -1.17
N GLU A 279 17.07 -3.69 -1.06
CA GLU A 279 17.43 -5.03 -1.51
C GLU A 279 17.03 -6.12 -0.49
N ASP A 280 16.74 -5.73 0.75
CA ASP A 280 16.40 -6.65 1.83
C ASP A 280 14.90 -6.94 1.89
N ARG A 281 14.56 -8.20 2.22
CA ARG A 281 13.16 -8.65 2.31
C ARG A 281 12.35 -7.91 3.38
N PHE A 282 13.03 -7.49 4.44
CA PHE A 282 12.45 -6.71 5.53
C PHE A 282 13.03 -5.31 5.46
N TYR A 283 12.30 -4.43 4.79
CA TYR A 283 12.77 -3.09 4.46
C TYR A 283 12.12 -2.07 5.40
N VAL A 284 12.95 -1.29 6.11
CA VAL A 284 12.52 -0.08 6.82
C VAL A 284 12.79 1.15 5.94
N SER A 285 11.73 1.59 5.27
CA SER A 285 11.76 2.73 4.37
C SER A 285 11.49 4.06 5.10
N LYS A 286 11.58 5.15 4.35
CA LYS A 286 11.17 6.51 4.73
C LYS A 286 9.94 6.98 3.97
N CYS A 287 9.19 6.04 3.40
CA CYS A 287 7.97 6.27 2.63
C CYS A 287 6.81 6.70 3.53
N ASN A 288 5.98 7.64 3.06
CA ASN A 288 4.66 7.84 3.67
C ASN A 288 3.76 6.62 3.42
N HIS A 289 2.60 6.56 4.09
CA HIS A 289 1.68 5.42 4.01
C HIS A 289 1.20 5.11 2.58
N GLY A 290 1.01 6.12 1.74
CA GLY A 290 0.57 5.95 0.34
C GLY A 290 1.71 5.50 -0.59
N ASP A 291 2.92 5.98 -0.36
CA ASP A 291 4.09 5.61 -1.18
C ASP A 291 4.47 4.14 -1.01
N THR A 292 4.21 3.55 0.15
CA THR A 292 4.38 2.10 0.34
C THR A 292 3.42 1.27 -0.52
N ALA A 293 2.33 1.87 -1.03
CA ALA A 293 1.45 1.29 -2.04
C ALA A 293 1.87 1.61 -3.48
N PHE A 294 3.11 2.07 -3.68
CA PHE A 294 3.70 2.38 -5.00
C PHE A 294 3.10 3.61 -5.72
N LEU A 295 2.23 4.39 -5.06
CA LEU A 295 1.43 5.44 -5.72
C LEU A 295 2.27 6.48 -6.48
N HIS A 296 3.49 6.75 -6.02
CA HIS A 296 4.37 7.78 -6.59
C HIS A 296 5.70 7.22 -7.12
N GLY A 297 5.82 5.89 -7.24
CA GLY A 297 7.04 5.25 -7.73
C GLY A 297 8.19 5.30 -6.72
N ASP A 298 9.41 5.49 -7.23
CA ASP A 298 10.63 5.58 -6.45
C ASP A 298 11.17 7.00 -6.36
N SER A 299 11.87 7.31 -5.26
CA SER A 299 12.64 8.55 -5.17
C SER A 299 13.88 8.47 -6.07
N TYR A 300 14.11 9.52 -6.86
CA TYR A 300 15.34 9.66 -7.64
C TYR A 300 16.59 9.96 -6.81
N PHE A 301 16.42 10.47 -5.58
CA PHE A 301 17.53 11.04 -4.79
C PHE A 301 17.75 10.37 -3.43
N ARG A 302 16.85 9.47 -3.01
CA ARG A 302 16.90 8.81 -1.70
C ARG A 302 16.73 7.31 -1.85
N GLU A 303 17.79 6.57 -1.55
CA GLU A 303 17.76 5.09 -1.55
C GLU A 303 16.82 4.50 -0.49
N THR A 304 16.53 5.27 0.57
CA THR A 304 15.58 4.89 1.62
C THR A 304 14.11 5.08 1.22
N ILE A 305 13.81 5.48 -0.03
CA ILE A 305 12.45 5.67 -0.56
C ILE A 305 12.39 5.03 -1.95
N LYS A 306 12.40 3.70 -1.95
CA LYS A 306 12.48 2.87 -3.15
C LYS A 306 11.44 1.73 -3.13
N PRO A 307 10.14 2.01 -2.91
CA PRO A 307 9.13 0.97 -2.77
C PRO A 307 8.99 0.11 -4.04
N VAL A 308 9.09 0.69 -5.23
CA VAL A 308 8.98 -0.03 -6.51
C VAL A 308 10.19 -0.91 -6.74
N ASN A 309 11.41 -0.37 -6.64
CA ASN A 309 12.63 -1.19 -6.76
C ASN A 309 12.68 -2.30 -5.69
N TRP A 310 12.24 -2.02 -4.46
CA TRP A 310 12.14 -3.04 -3.42
C TRP A 310 11.31 -4.23 -3.89
N PHE A 311 10.09 -3.98 -4.39
CA PHE A 311 9.22 -5.04 -4.88
C PHE A 311 9.76 -5.71 -6.14
N GLU A 312 10.29 -4.94 -7.09
CA GLU A 312 10.83 -5.43 -8.36
C GLU A 312 12.00 -6.40 -8.13
N CYS A 313 12.85 -6.13 -7.14
CA CYS A 313 14.06 -6.89 -6.84
C CYS A 313 13.90 -7.98 -5.76
N LEU A 314 12.69 -8.10 -5.18
CA LEU A 314 12.42 -8.85 -3.96
C LEU A 314 12.57 -10.37 -4.10
N LEU A 315 12.03 -10.92 -5.20
CA LEU A 315 11.73 -12.34 -5.38
C LEU A 315 12.45 -12.97 -6.54
#